data_AF-A0A917B405-F1
#
_entry.id   AF-A0A917B405-F1
#
_cell.length_a   1.000
_cell.length_b   1.000
_cell.length_c   1.000
_cell.angle_alpha   90.00
_cell.angle_beta   90.00
_cell.angle_gamma   90.00
#
_symmetry.space_group_name_H-M   'P 1'
#
loop_
_entity.id
_entity.type
_entity.pdbx_description
1 polymer ?
#
loop_
_entity_poly.entity_id
_entity_poly.type
_entity_poly.pdbx_seq_one_letter_code
_entity_poly.pdbx_strand_id
1 'polypeptide(L)'
;MRSIEETMTRQPTRTPLHPVCAVEFGMECARAAEGHSLHPMRRRLAAATPSKWADAIVSSVSEDGWLELVSVETSSTVQVWHHHDLAEALSIGEPVALHAAYNVLAVGSEWFSVVVEPAAVEAAL
;
A
#
# COMPACT_ATOMS: atom_id res chain seq x y z
N MET A 1 23.38 40.49 3.33
CA MET A 1 23.34 39.09 3.79
C MET A 1 21.90 38.61 3.65
N ARG A 2 21.60 37.80 2.63
CA ARG A 2 20.26 37.20 2.44
C ARG A 2 20.30 35.79 3.04
N SER A 3 19.46 35.56 4.06
CA SER A 3 19.23 34.24 4.63
C SER A 3 18.35 33.42 3.69
N ILE A 4 18.75 32.17 3.48
CA ILE A 4 18.02 31.14 2.74
C ILE A 4 17.19 30.40 3.79
N GLU A 5 15.88 30.67 3.85
CA GLU A 5 14.96 29.92 4.69
C GLU A 5 14.53 28.66 3.95
N GLU A 6 15.09 27.54 4.39
CA GLU A 6 14.77 26.18 3.98
C GLU A 6 13.29 25.91 4.31
N THR A 7 12.45 25.92 3.28
CA THR A 7 11.01 25.62 3.41
C THR A 7 10.86 24.11 3.57
N MET A 8 10.93 23.66 4.82
CA MET A 8 10.62 22.28 5.19
C MET A 8 9.12 22.08 5.02
N THR A 9 8.71 21.48 3.89
CA THR A 9 7.34 21.02 3.64
C THR A 9 6.94 20.08 4.76
N ARG A 10 6.13 20.61 5.68
CA ARG A 10 5.55 19.84 6.78
C ARG A 10 4.46 18.96 6.17
N GLN A 11 4.78 17.69 5.94
CA GLN A 11 3.81 16.68 5.52
C GLN A 11 2.69 16.63 6.57
N PRO A 12 1.40 16.74 6.18
CA PRO A 12 0.31 16.68 7.15
C PRO A 12 0.31 15.29 7.78
N THR A 13 0.45 15.24 9.11
CA THR A 13 0.29 14.02 9.89
C THR A 13 -1.14 13.53 9.70
N ARG A 14 -1.34 12.54 8.83
CA ARG A 14 -2.63 11.88 8.62
C ARG A 14 -2.95 11.07 9.88
N THR A 15 -4.09 11.37 10.49
CA THR A 15 -4.65 10.53 11.55
C THR A 15 -4.98 9.16 10.95
N PRO A 16 -4.40 8.05 11.43
CA PRO A 16 -4.76 6.74 10.90
C PRO A 16 -6.22 6.44 11.27
N LEU A 17 -7.07 6.24 10.26
CA LEU A 17 -8.44 5.75 10.46
C LEU A 17 -8.48 4.24 10.77
N HIS A 18 -7.31 3.57 10.69
CA HIS A 18 -7.14 2.17 11.04
C HIS A 18 -6.57 2.01 12.45
N PRO A 19 -7.09 1.08 13.26
CA PRO A 19 -6.51 0.79 14.56
C PRO A 19 -5.06 0.33 14.38
N VAL A 20 -4.13 1.12 14.92
CA VAL A 20 -2.70 0.77 15.01
C VAL A 20 -2.62 -0.59 15.71
N CYS A 21 -2.10 -1.61 15.02
CA CYS A 21 -1.96 -2.92 15.64
C CYS A 21 -0.85 -2.86 16.69
N ALA A 22 -1.24 -3.01 17.97
CA ALA A 22 -0.34 -3.11 19.11
C ALA A 22 0.30 -4.51 19.22
N VAL A 23 0.83 -5.04 18.12
CA VAL A 23 1.62 -6.28 18.15
C VAL A 23 3.08 -5.89 18.19
N GLU A 24 3.69 -6.10 19.34
CA GLU A 24 5.13 -5.97 19.59
C GLU A 24 5.94 -6.69 18.50
N PHE A 25 7.08 -6.09 18.13
CA PHE A 25 8.05 -6.61 17.17
C PHE A 25 8.27 -8.12 17.32
N GLY A 26 7.97 -8.89 16.26
CA GLY A 26 8.43 -10.27 16.12
C GLY A 26 7.41 -11.38 16.45
N MET A 27 6.13 -11.07 16.71
CA MET A 27 5.07 -12.09 16.67
C MET A 27 4.28 -11.97 15.37
N GLU A 28 4.21 -13.08 14.61
CA GLU A 28 3.34 -13.19 13.42
C GLU A 28 1.94 -12.68 13.79
N CYS A 29 1.46 -11.66 13.08
CA CYS A 29 0.15 -11.12 13.37
C CYS A 29 -0.91 -12.20 13.10
N ALA A 30 -1.41 -12.82 14.17
CA ALA A 30 -2.40 -13.89 14.12
C ALA A 30 -3.80 -13.38 13.69
N ARG A 31 -3.96 -12.07 13.53
CA ARG A 31 -5.19 -11.46 13.07
C ARG A 31 -5.19 -11.40 11.54
N ALA A 32 -6.00 -12.25 10.92
CA ALA A 32 -6.29 -12.19 9.50
C ALA A 32 -7.24 -11.01 9.20
N ALA A 33 -6.73 -9.79 9.29
CA ALA A 33 -7.38 -8.58 8.81
C ALA A 33 -6.60 -8.03 7.60
N GLU A 34 -7.19 -7.07 6.88
CA GLU A 34 -6.51 -6.38 5.79
C GLU A 34 -5.29 -5.63 6.32
N GLY A 35 -4.19 -5.63 5.57
CA GLY A 35 -2.90 -5.11 6.03
C GLY A 35 -2.05 -6.08 6.86
N HIS A 36 -2.51 -7.31 7.12
CA HIS A 36 -1.81 -8.33 7.92
C HIS A 36 -1.53 -9.63 7.13
N SER A 37 -1.36 -10.75 7.84
CA SER A 37 -1.19 -12.08 7.26
C SER A 37 -2.29 -12.40 6.23
N LEU A 38 -1.88 -12.77 5.01
CA LEU A 38 -2.80 -13.13 3.94
C LEU A 38 -3.51 -14.47 4.22
N HIS A 39 -4.81 -14.41 4.49
CA HIS A 39 -5.60 -15.61 4.76
C HIS A 39 -5.60 -16.58 3.55
N PRO A 40 -5.40 -17.90 3.73
CA PRO A 40 -5.29 -18.85 2.63
C PRO A 40 -6.47 -18.87 1.66
N MET A 41 -7.69 -18.66 2.17
CA MET A 41 -8.89 -18.59 1.33
C MET A 41 -8.91 -17.31 0.47
N ARG A 42 -8.44 -16.18 0.99
CA ARG A 42 -8.33 -14.91 0.24
C ARG A 42 -7.31 -15.06 -0.91
N ARG A 43 -6.17 -15.70 -0.64
CA ARG A 43 -5.19 -16.09 -1.68
C ARG A 43 -5.84 -16.96 -2.76
N ARG A 44 -6.58 -18.01 -2.39
CA ARG A 44 -7.26 -18.88 -3.38
C ARG A 44 -8.29 -18.13 -4.23
N LEU A 45 -9.06 -17.23 -3.63
CA LEU A 45 -10.05 -16.43 -4.35
C LEU A 45 -9.38 -15.50 -5.37
N ALA A 46 -8.36 -14.74 -4.96
CA ALA A 46 -7.60 -13.88 -5.86
C ALA A 46 -6.94 -14.65 -7.02
N ALA A 47 -6.43 -15.86 -6.74
CA ALA A 47 -5.88 -16.74 -7.76
C ALA A 47 -6.95 -17.25 -8.75
N ALA A 48 -8.18 -17.50 -8.27
CA ALA A 48 -9.29 -17.99 -9.08
C ALA A 48 -9.98 -16.91 -9.93
N THR A 49 -9.68 -15.63 -9.69
CA THR A 49 -10.22 -14.49 -10.43
C THR A 49 -9.14 -13.67 -11.14
N PRO A 50 -8.42 -14.27 -12.12
CA PRO A 50 -7.29 -13.61 -12.78
C PRO A 50 -7.67 -12.32 -13.53
N SER A 51 -8.91 -12.21 -14.01
CA SER A 51 -9.40 -11.02 -14.73
C SER A 51 -9.63 -9.78 -13.85
N LYS A 52 -9.44 -9.90 -12.52
CA LYS A 52 -9.67 -8.83 -11.54
C LYS A 52 -8.37 -8.20 -11.03
N TRP A 53 -7.21 -8.68 -11.49
CA TRP A 53 -5.93 -8.06 -11.21
C TRP A 53 -5.74 -6.82 -12.08
N ALA A 54 -5.27 -5.74 -11.47
CA ALA A 54 -4.89 -4.51 -12.15
C ALA A 54 -3.39 -4.28 -11.97
N ASP A 55 -2.67 -4.16 -13.08
CA ASP A 55 -1.25 -3.83 -13.06
C ASP A 55 -1.04 -2.37 -12.63
N ALA A 56 -0.02 -2.13 -11.82
CA ALA A 56 0.34 -0.81 -11.34
C ALA A 56 1.86 -0.68 -11.14
N ILE A 57 2.33 0.56 -11.05
CA ILE A 57 3.71 0.90 -10.74
C ILE A 57 3.76 1.59 -9.38
N VAL A 58 4.70 1.21 -8.53
CA VAL A 58 4.92 1.90 -7.24
C VAL A 58 5.45 3.31 -7.50
N SER A 59 4.73 4.33 -7.05
CA SER A 59 5.13 5.74 -7.17
C SER A 59 5.69 6.31 -5.87
N SER A 60 5.29 5.78 -4.72
CA SER A 60 5.86 6.17 -3.41
C SER A 60 5.85 4.99 -2.44
N VAL A 61 6.82 5.02 -1.53
CA VAL A 61 6.95 4.07 -0.40
C VAL A 61 7.20 4.90 0.85
N SER A 62 6.45 4.60 1.91
CA SER A 62 6.56 5.28 3.20
C SER A 62 6.93 4.26 4.30
N GLU A 63 7.74 4.71 5.26
CA GLU A 63 8.22 3.88 6.39
C GLU A 63 7.07 3.38 7.30
N ASP A 64 5.90 4.02 7.24
CA ASP A 64 4.70 3.63 7.97
C ASP A 64 3.86 2.56 7.26
N GLY A 65 4.38 1.99 6.17
CA GLY A 65 3.77 0.88 5.43
C GLY A 65 2.77 1.29 4.34
N TRP A 66 2.60 2.60 4.11
CA TRP A 66 1.81 3.10 3.00
C TRP A 66 2.61 3.09 1.68
N LEU A 67 1.92 2.75 0.61
CA LEU A 67 2.41 2.77 -0.76
C LEU A 67 1.42 3.56 -1.62
N GLU A 68 1.95 4.31 -2.58
CA GLU A 68 1.15 4.83 -3.69
C GLU A 68 1.45 4.01 -4.94
N LEU A 69 0.38 3.57 -5.61
CA LEU A 69 0.46 2.82 -6.86
C LEU A 69 -0.24 3.61 -7.95
N VAL A 70 0.36 3.69 -9.13
CA VAL A 70 -0.25 4.27 -10.32
C VAL A 70 -0.67 3.13 -11.23
N SER A 71 -1.97 3.02 -11.50
CA SER A 71 -2.50 1.98 -12.40
C SER A 71 -1.95 2.17 -13.82
N VAL A 72 -1.50 1.08 -14.44
CA VAL A 72 -1.03 1.09 -15.83
C VAL A 72 -2.18 1.33 -16.80
N GLU A 73 -3.37 0.80 -16.51
CA GLU A 73 -4.53 0.89 -17.40
C GLU A 73 -5.18 2.28 -17.35
N THR A 74 -5.37 2.83 -16.16
CA THR A 74 -6.18 4.04 -15.96
C THR A 74 -5.35 5.28 -15.63
N SER A 75 -4.05 5.13 -15.33
CA SER A 75 -3.20 6.19 -14.76
C SER A 75 -3.71 6.77 -13.44
N SER A 76 -4.70 6.12 -12.79
CA SER A 76 -5.22 6.58 -11.50
C SER A 76 -4.31 6.13 -10.36
N THR A 77 -4.14 6.99 -9.37
CA THR A 77 -3.42 6.66 -8.14
C THR A 77 -4.33 5.93 -7.15
N VAL A 78 -3.80 4.89 -6.52
CA VAL A 78 -4.41 4.18 -5.41
C VAL A 78 -3.42 4.10 -4.25
N GLN A 79 -3.90 4.30 -3.04
CA GLN A 79 -3.11 4.13 -1.83
C GLN A 79 -3.37 2.74 -1.27
N VAL A 80 -2.30 2.06 -0.89
CA VAL A 80 -2.40 0.77 -0.22
C VAL A 80 -1.53 0.76 1.04
N TRP A 81 -1.95 -0.02 2.03
CA TRP A 81 -1.23 -0.13 3.29
C TRP A 81 -0.99 -1.57 3.69
N HIS A 82 0.19 -1.83 4.23
CA HIS A 82 0.54 -3.08 4.89
C HIS A 82 1.25 -2.77 6.22
N HIS A 83 1.01 -3.59 7.26
CA HIS A 83 1.53 -3.30 8.60
C HIS A 83 3.06 -3.47 8.75
N HIS A 84 3.68 -4.33 7.94
CA HIS A 84 5.12 -4.37 7.81
C HIS A 84 5.57 -3.32 6.82
N ASP A 85 6.72 -2.71 7.11
CA ASP A 85 7.47 -1.95 6.14
C ASP A 85 7.80 -2.85 4.93
N LEU A 86 7.28 -2.47 3.76
CA LEU A 86 7.53 -3.16 2.50
C LEU A 86 8.70 -2.56 1.72
N ALA A 87 9.38 -1.53 2.25
CA ALA A 87 10.52 -0.89 1.59
C ALA A 87 11.70 -1.85 1.35
N GLU A 88 11.80 -2.95 2.11
CA GLU A 88 12.80 -4.01 1.83
C GLU A 88 12.44 -4.85 0.60
N ALA A 89 11.14 -4.98 0.28
CA ALA A 89 10.64 -5.81 -0.82
C ALA A 89 10.26 -5.00 -2.06
N LEU A 90 10.06 -3.68 -1.93
CA LEU A 90 9.54 -2.81 -2.98
C LEU A 90 10.40 -1.56 -3.14
N SER A 91 10.66 -1.21 -4.39
CA SER A 91 11.27 0.06 -4.78
C SER A 91 10.29 0.91 -5.60
N ILE A 92 10.47 2.23 -5.59
CA ILE A 92 9.77 3.11 -6.52
C ILE A 92 10.09 2.68 -7.96
N GLY A 93 9.07 2.58 -8.80
CA GLY A 93 9.16 2.07 -10.17
C GLY A 93 8.94 0.57 -10.31
N GLU A 94 8.87 -0.18 -9.21
CA GLU A 94 8.63 -1.63 -9.25
C GLU A 94 7.22 -1.93 -9.81
N PRO A 95 7.10 -2.86 -10.77
CA PRO A 95 5.81 -3.32 -11.24
C PRO A 95 5.15 -4.24 -10.23
N VAL A 96 3.86 -3.99 -9.96
CA VAL A 96 3.04 -4.77 -9.03
C VAL A 96 1.67 -5.03 -9.65
N ALA A 97 0.93 -5.98 -9.08
CA ALA A 97 -0.47 -6.19 -9.45
C ALA A 97 -1.37 -6.10 -8.22
N LEU A 98 -2.43 -5.32 -8.29
CA LEU A 98 -3.41 -5.14 -7.22
C LEU A 98 -4.70 -5.89 -7.54
N HIS A 99 -5.16 -6.71 -6.60
CA HIS A 99 -6.49 -7.32 -6.63
C HIS A 99 -7.41 -6.63 -5.62
N ALA A 100 -7.93 -5.45 -5.97
CA ALA A 100 -8.70 -4.60 -5.05
C ALA A 100 -9.95 -5.29 -4.45
N ALA A 101 -10.62 -6.19 -5.18
CA ALA A 101 -11.79 -6.89 -4.66
C ALA A 101 -11.48 -7.87 -3.50
N TYR A 102 -10.21 -8.27 -3.35
CA TYR A 102 -9.77 -9.15 -2.27
C TYR A 102 -8.60 -8.56 -1.47
N ASN A 103 -8.25 -7.29 -1.71
CA ASN A 103 -7.24 -6.58 -0.93
C ASN A 103 -5.90 -7.33 -0.89
N VAL A 104 -5.43 -7.75 -2.07
CA VAL A 104 -4.16 -8.47 -2.26
C VAL A 104 -3.26 -7.69 -3.22
N LEU A 105 -2.02 -7.46 -2.81
CA LEU A 105 -0.96 -6.91 -3.65
C LEU A 105 0.02 -8.03 -4.01
N ALA A 106 0.30 -8.23 -5.29
CA ALA A 106 1.35 -9.12 -5.76
C ALA A 106 2.61 -8.31 -6.10
N VAL A 107 3.74 -8.78 -5.56
CA VAL A 107 5.08 -8.26 -5.78
C VAL A 107 5.94 -9.44 -6.21
N GLY A 108 6.30 -9.48 -7.49
CA GLY A 108 6.94 -10.67 -8.06
C GLY A 108 6.11 -11.94 -7.81
N SER A 109 6.68 -12.90 -7.07
CA SER A 109 6.00 -14.15 -6.68
C SER A 109 5.30 -14.10 -5.32
N GLU A 110 5.45 -13.01 -4.56
CA GLU A 110 4.94 -12.86 -3.20
C GLU A 110 3.66 -12.03 -3.17
N TRP A 111 2.73 -12.42 -2.30
CA TRP A 111 1.42 -11.78 -2.18
C TRP A 111 1.17 -11.32 -0.76
N PHE A 112 0.77 -10.06 -0.62
CA PHE A 112 0.54 -9.36 0.64
C PHE A 112 -0.94 -8.99 0.77
N SER A 113 -1.50 -9.09 1.98
CA SER A 113 -2.83 -8.53 2.23
C SER A 113 -2.69 -7.05 2.52
N VAL A 114 -3.30 -6.20 1.72
CA VAL A 114 -3.23 -4.75 1.91
C VAL A 114 -4.56 -4.19 2.38
N VAL A 115 -4.58 -2.98 2.90
CA VAL A 115 -5.78 -2.12 2.87
C VAL A 115 -5.72 -1.32 1.57
N VAL A 116 -6.86 -1.08 0.92
CA VAL A 116 -6.92 -0.29 -0.32
C VAL A 116 -7.78 0.94 -0.09
N GLU A 117 -7.19 2.10 -0.31
CA GLU A 117 -7.89 3.39 -0.33
C GLU A 117 -7.73 4.03 -1.71
N PRO A 118 -8.82 4.54 -2.33
CA PRO A 118 -8.65 5.40 -3.50
C PRO A 118 -7.79 6.60 -3.07
N ALA A 119 -6.79 6.97 -3.88
CA ALA A 119 -5.99 8.13 -3.55
C ALA A 119 -6.90 9.35 -3.36
N ALA A 120 -6.62 10.13 -2.32
CA ALA A 120 -7.31 11.39 -2.13
C ALA A 120 -7.10 12.23 -3.40
N VAL A 121 -8.18 12.49 -4.13
CA VAL A 121 -8.15 13.46 -5.22
C VAL A 121 -7.80 14.79 -4.57
N GLU A 122 -6.61 15.32 -4.80
CA GLU A 122 -6.36 16.73 -4.50
C GLU A 122 -7.36 17.52 -5.33
N ALA A 123 -8.37 18.05 -4.67
CA ALA A 123 -9.31 18.97 -5.28
C ALA A 123 -8.51 20.21 -5.67
N ALA A 124 -8.03 20.24 -6.92
CA ALA A 124 -7.46 21.42 -7.53
C ALA A 124 -8.53 22.52 -7.51
N LEU A 125 -8.35 23.48 -6.60
CA LEU A 125 -9.02 24.79 -6.59
C LEU A 125 -8.10 25.82 -7.23
#